data_AF-A0A126PFE5-F1
#
_entry.id   AF-A0A126PFE5-F1
#
_cell.length_a   1.000
_cell.length_b   1.000
_cell.length_c   1.000
_cell.angle_alpha   90.00
_cell.angle_beta   90.00
_cell.angle_gamma   90.00
#
_symmetry.space_group_name_H-M   'P 1'
#
loop_
_entity.id
_entity.type
_entity.pdbx_description
1 polymer ?
#
loop_
_entity_poly.entity_id
_entity_poly.type
_entity_poly.pdbx_seq_one_letter_code
_entity_poly.pdbx_strand_id
1 'polypeptide(L)'
;MLAATFGLPRSKACEHALRLAKALERALRTQGVLPARAIDSLAQVQAVFAEVPVPLLDAPERPPHRPRAVVDRAAGYSGKKKTAP
;
A
#
# COMPACT_ATOMS: atom_id res chain seq x y z
N MET A 1 11.27 4.37 14.28
CA MET A 1 12.46 5.13 13.86
C MET A 1 12.11 6.53 13.29
N LEU A 2 11.00 7.17 13.69
CA LEU A 2 10.66 8.57 13.29
C LEU A 2 10.16 9.33 14.52
N ALA A 3 9.19 8.74 15.23
CA ALA A 3 8.76 9.19 16.56
C ALA A 3 9.92 9.37 17.55
N ALA A 4 10.80 8.37 17.66
CA ALA A 4 11.97 8.40 18.54
C ALA A 4 12.99 9.48 18.12
N THR A 5 13.18 9.66 16.82
CA THR A 5 14.16 10.62 16.26
C THR A 5 13.77 12.07 16.55
N PHE A 6 12.47 12.37 16.57
CA PHE A 6 11.94 13.72 16.77
C PHE A 6 11.34 13.94 18.16
N GLY A 7 11.43 12.96 19.07
CA GLY A 7 10.83 13.05 20.42
C GLY A 7 9.31 13.20 20.41
N LEU A 8 8.63 12.68 19.38
CA LEU A 8 7.18 12.82 19.19
C LEU A 8 6.43 11.53 19.57
N PRO A 9 5.18 11.63 20.04
CA PRO A 9 4.30 10.47 20.13
C PRO A 9 4.13 9.79 18.78
N ARG A 10 4.03 8.46 18.78
CA ARG A 10 3.93 7.66 17.55
C ARG A 10 2.77 8.09 16.64
N SER A 11 1.61 8.39 17.23
CA SER A 11 0.44 8.86 16.49
C SER A 11 0.73 10.15 15.71
N LYS A 12 1.41 11.11 16.34
CA LYS A 12 1.80 12.37 15.70
C LYS A 12 2.86 12.17 14.63
N ALA A 13 3.87 11.35 14.90
CA ALA A 13 4.87 11.03 13.87
C ALA A 13 4.22 10.42 12.61
N CYS A 14 3.24 9.52 12.76
CA CYS A 14 2.51 8.95 11.64
C CYS A 14 1.65 9.99 10.90
N GLU A 15 0.94 10.86 11.62
CA GLU A 15 0.13 11.94 11.02
C GLU A 15 1.01 12.88 10.18
N HIS A 16 2.16 13.27 10.72
CA HIS A 16 3.11 14.12 10.02
C HIS A 16 3.73 13.42 8.81
N ALA A 17 4.11 12.15 8.94
CA ALA A 17 4.63 11.37 7.83
C ALA A 17 3.62 11.30 6.67
N LEU A 18 2.34 11.04 6.96
CA LEU A 18 1.29 11.03 5.95
C LEU A 18 1.11 12.39 5.26
N ARG A 19 1.15 13.49 6.04
CA ARG A 19 1.03 14.84 5.50
C ARG A 19 2.21 15.19 4.59
N LEU A 20 3.43 14.88 5.02
CA LEU A 20 4.66 15.19 4.30
C LEU A 20 4.86 14.29 3.08
N ALA A 21 4.42 13.03 3.12
CA ALA A 21 4.49 12.11 1.98
C ALA A 21 3.84 12.70 0.72
N LYS A 22 2.70 13.40 0.85
CA LYS A 22 2.02 14.08 -0.27
C LYS A 22 2.82 15.27 -0.82
N ALA A 23 3.54 15.99 0.03
CA ALA A 23 4.40 17.08 -0.41
C ALA A 23 5.64 16.54 -1.14
N LEU A 24 6.24 15.49 -0.57
CA LEU A 24 7.36 14.78 -1.17
C LEU A 24 6.99 14.20 -2.55
N GLU A 25 5.86 13.51 -2.66
CA GLU A 25 5.38 12.97 -3.94
C GLU A 25 5.25 14.06 -5.01
N ARG A 26 4.65 15.22 -4.67
CA ARG A 26 4.54 16.34 -5.61
C ARG A 26 5.90 16.86 -6.04
N ALA A 27 6.83 17.04 -5.10
CA ALA A 27 8.17 17.52 -5.41
C ALA A 27 8.95 16.54 -6.31
N LEU A 28 8.89 15.24 -6.00
CA LEU A 28 9.53 14.20 -6.82
C LEU A 28 8.88 14.08 -8.21
N ARG A 29 7.57 14.33 -8.32
CA ARG A 29 6.88 14.42 -9.62
C ARG A 29 7.39 15.61 -10.43
N THR A 30 7.53 16.78 -9.81
CA THR A 30 8.08 17.98 -10.48
C THR A 30 9.52 17.76 -10.94
N GLN A 31 10.32 17.03 -10.15
CA GLN A 31 11.70 16.68 -10.52
C GLN A 31 11.79 15.54 -11.54
N GLY A 32 10.69 14.88 -11.89
CA GLY A 32 10.68 13.78 -12.85
C GLY A 32 11.39 12.50 -12.35
N VAL A 33 11.64 12.37 -11.05
CA VAL A 33 12.38 11.24 -10.45
C VAL A 33 11.46 10.17 -9.85
N LEU A 34 10.14 10.36 -9.91
CA LEU A 34 9.21 9.31 -9.52
C LEU A 34 9.25 8.17 -10.53
N PRO A 35 9.42 6.91 -10.08
CA PRO A 35 9.34 5.77 -10.97
C PRO A 35 7.95 5.68 -11.59
N ALA A 36 7.87 5.19 -12.83
CA ALA A 36 6.60 4.91 -13.49
C ALA A 36 5.79 3.90 -12.65
N ARG A 37 4.60 4.31 -12.18
CA ARG A 37 3.73 3.48 -11.32
C ARG A 37 2.58 2.81 -12.06
N ALA A 38 2.21 3.34 -13.23
CA ALA A 38 1.22 2.72 -14.11
C ALA A 38 2.01 1.91 -15.15
N ILE A 39 2.01 0.59 -14.98
CA ILE A 39 2.61 -0.34 -15.92
C ILE A 39 1.53 -1.35 -16.30
N ASP A 40 1.12 -1.31 -17.56
CA ASP A 40 -0.04 -2.07 -18.04
C ASP A 40 0.38 -3.42 -18.66
N SER A 41 1.69 -3.68 -18.78
CA SER A 41 2.21 -4.90 -19.37
C SER A 41 3.59 -5.28 -18.86
N LEU A 42 3.91 -6.58 -18.94
CA LEU A 42 5.23 -7.10 -18.62
C LEU A 42 6.33 -6.50 -19.50
N ALA A 43 6.04 -6.26 -20.79
CA ALA A 43 6.99 -5.64 -21.72
C ALA A 43 7.39 -4.22 -21.28
N GLN A 44 6.45 -3.44 -20.74
CA GLN A 44 6.74 -2.13 -20.17
C GLN A 44 7.60 -2.23 -18.90
N VAL A 45 7.37 -3.24 -18.03
CA VAL A 45 8.25 -3.48 -16.86
C VAL A 45 9.68 -3.72 -17.33
N GLN A 46 9.86 -4.62 -18.31
CA GLN A 46 11.19 -4.96 -18.83
C GLN A 46 11.90 -3.76 -19.47
N ALA A 47 11.17 -2.88 -20.15
CA ALA A 47 11.73 -1.65 -20.71
C ALA A 47 12.13 -0.63 -19.64
N VAL A 48 11.30 -0.41 -18.62
CA VAL A 48 11.58 0.54 -17.51
C VAL A 48 12.77 0.07 -16.67
N PHE A 49 12.92 -1.24 -16.49
CA PHE A 49 13.96 -1.84 -15.65
C PHE A 49 15.03 -2.57 -16.46
N ALA A 50 15.34 -2.10 -17.68
CA ALA A 50 16.29 -2.76 -18.58
C ALA A 50 17.71 -2.93 -17.98
N GLU A 51 18.10 -2.06 -17.05
CA GLU A 51 19.38 -2.12 -16.35
C GLU A 51 19.39 -3.10 -15.16
N VAL A 52 18.23 -3.66 -14.79
CA VAL A 52 18.11 -4.61 -13.68
C VAL A 52 18.28 -6.03 -14.22
N PRO A 53 19.29 -6.80 -13.78
CA PRO A 53 19.61 -8.12 -14.35
C PRO A 53 18.47 -9.14 -14.26
N VAL A 54 17.70 -9.12 -13.15
CA VAL A 54 16.54 -9.99 -12.92
C VAL A 54 15.49 -9.22 -12.12
N PRO A 55 14.42 -8.70 -12.77
CA PRO A 55 13.31 -8.10 -12.03
C PRO A 55 12.49 -9.20 -11.32
N LEU A 56 12.42 -9.13 -9.98
CA LEU A 56 11.54 -9.97 -9.19
C LEU A 56 10.13 -9.38 -9.22
N LEU A 57 9.19 -10.11 -9.83
CA LEU A 57 7.77 -9.76 -9.80
C LEU A 57 7.13 -10.42 -8.58
N ASP A 58 6.80 -9.62 -7.58
CA ASP A 58 5.90 -10.06 -6.52
C ASP A 58 4.50 -10.19 -7.14
N ALA A 59 4.06 -11.44 -7.36
CA ALA A 59 2.76 -11.70 -7.95
C ALA A 59 1.67 -11.05 -7.07
N PRO A 60 0.60 -10.48 -7.66
CA PRO A 60 -0.41 -9.78 -6.88
C PRO A 60 -0.95 -10.68 -5.78
N GLU A 61 -1.02 -10.09 -4.58
CA GLU A 61 -1.64 -10.68 -3.41
C GLU A 61 -2.99 -11.29 -3.80
N ARG A 62 -3.23 -12.54 -3.36
CA ARG A 62 -4.41 -13.32 -3.73
C ARG A 62 -5.66 -12.44 -3.58
N PRO A 63 -6.53 -12.35 -4.60
CA PRO A 63 -7.74 -11.53 -4.52
C PRO A 63 -8.47 -11.81 -3.21
N PRO A 64 -8.82 -10.78 -2.44
CA PRO A 64 -9.49 -10.98 -1.16
C PRO A 64 -10.78 -11.77 -1.41
N HIS A 65 -10.84 -12.99 -0.88
CA HIS A 65 -11.97 -13.92 -0.98
C HIS A 65 -13.16 -13.45 -0.09
N ARG A 66 -13.31 -12.14 0.10
CA ARG A 66 -14.45 -11.62 0.86
C ARG A 66 -15.61 -11.45 -0.12
N PRO A 67 -16.74 -12.13 0.11
CA PRO A 67 -17.89 -11.96 -0.76
C PRO A 67 -18.36 -10.48 -0.72
N ARG A 68 -18.55 -9.92 -1.91
CA ARG A 68 -18.93 -8.52 -2.10
C ARG A 68 -20.40 -8.29 -1.78
N ALA A 69 -21.27 -9.26 -2.03
CA ALA A 69 -22.68 -9.19 -1.69
C ALA A 69 -22.85 -9.16 -0.17
N VAL A 70 -23.68 -8.23 0.31
CA VAL A 70 -23.97 -8.06 1.74
C VAL A 70 -24.59 -9.34 2.33
N VAL A 71 -25.39 -10.04 1.53
CA VAL A 71 -26.11 -11.27 1.88
C VAL A 71 -25.14 -12.39 2.30
N ASP A 72 -24.00 -12.50 1.64
CA ASP A 72 -23.04 -13.58 1.84
C ASP A 72 -22.06 -13.34 3.01
N ARG A 73 -22.06 -12.12 3.58
CA ARG A 73 -21.15 -11.76 4.69
C ARG A 73 -21.57 -12.38 6.02
N ALA A 74 -22.87 -12.56 6.24
CA ALA A 74 -23.39 -13.16 7.45
C ALA A 74 -23.02 -14.65 7.56
N ALA A 75 -23.04 -15.37 6.43
CA ALA A 75 -22.72 -16.79 6.37
C ALA A 75 -21.23 -17.09 6.70
N GLY A 76 -20.32 -16.19 6.32
CA GLY A 76 -18.89 -16.29 6.66
C GLY A 76 -18.54 -15.72 8.05
N TYR A 77 -19.50 -15.15 8.77
CA TYR A 77 -19.28 -14.54 10.07
C TYR A 77 -19.28 -15.63 11.16
N SER A 78 -18.11 -16.21 11.44
CA SER A 78 -17.89 -17.00 12.65
C SER A 78 -17.92 -16.05 13.85
N GLY A 79 -19.12 -15.72 14.32
CA GLY A 79 -19.34 -14.82 15.44
C GLY A 79 -18.72 -15.36 16.72
N LYS A 80 -17.45 -15.01 16.98
CA LYS A 80 -16.81 -15.14 18.30
C LYS A 80 -17.30 -14.11 19.33
N LYS A 81 -18.54 -13.63 19.18
CA LYS A 81 -19.24 -12.90 20.24
C LYS A 81 -20.47 -13.72 20.60
N LYS A 82 -20.24 -14.71 21.48
CA LYS A 82 -21.33 -15.31 22.25
C LYS A 82 -21.96 -14.21 23.10
N THR A 83 -23.28 -14.21 23.06
CA THR A 83 -24.23 -13.51 23.91
C THR A 83 -23.67 -13.18 25.30
N ALA A 84 -23.74 -11.92 25.68
CA ALA A 84 -23.80 -11.51 27.08
C ALA A 84 -25.15 -10.81 27.28
N PRO A 85 -25.82 -11.02 28.43
CA PRO A 85 -27.25 -10.78 28.64
C PRO A 85 -27.68 -9.33 28.44
#